data_AF-A0A7C1R420-F1
#
_entry.id   AF-A0A7C1R420-F1
#
_cell.length_a   1.000
_cell.length_b   1.000
_cell.length_c   1.000
_cell.angle_alpha   90.00
_cell.angle_beta   90.00
_cell.angle_gamma   90.00
#
_symmetry.space_group_name_H-M   'P 1'
#
loop_
_entity.id
_entity.type
_entity.pdbx_description
1 polymer ?
#
loop_
_entity_poly.entity_id
_entity_poly.type
_entity_poly.pdbx_seq_one_letter_code
_entity_poly.pdbx_strand_id
1 'polypeptide(L)'
;MEGTILKPDLRVPEQKTASLSFCDTTPKAFKTWIKQLPMANIGEVSRQLYHAIIELNHLFLAPQNRLQFLELIREKIHFVCGELSRHYLGLAVALPEKQRKIANLSQALQLHLASGYKLCILEALDDNGLDKNRKLVTTAIHRAMSELAFTVLRSHQLYCPSPAHSWLECHRMFQFAHRNSLADVIVEDSTLKQKRASTVADSYKRLLLLGCARPNQLRQSELLQAYDLFESWTEQTQCGTDIGGDTLF
;
A
#
# COMPACT_ATOMS: atom_id res chain seq x y z
N MET A 1 -33.80 0.27 -6.99
CA MET A 1 -32.88 -0.21 -8.05
C MET A 1 -31.53 -0.39 -7.40
N GLU A 2 -31.22 -1.60 -6.94
CA GLU A 2 -29.89 -1.93 -6.41
C GLU A 2 -28.90 -1.80 -7.56
N GLY A 3 -28.19 -0.68 -7.60
CA GLY A 3 -27.14 -0.46 -8.58
C GLY A 3 -26.06 -1.50 -8.35
N THR A 4 -25.89 -2.42 -9.30
CA THR A 4 -24.84 -3.44 -9.26
C THR A 4 -23.50 -2.78 -8.96
N ILE A 5 -22.96 -3.02 -7.78
CA ILE A 5 -21.66 -2.48 -7.37
C ILE A 5 -20.60 -3.12 -8.29
N LEU A 6 -20.13 -2.36 -9.28
CA LEU A 6 -19.09 -2.79 -10.21
C LEU A 6 -17.78 -2.92 -9.44
N LYS A 7 -17.28 -4.15 -9.31
CA LYS A 7 -16.01 -4.45 -8.64
C LYS A 7 -14.84 -3.80 -9.40
N PRO A 8 -13.82 -3.29 -8.69
CA PRO A 8 -12.62 -2.80 -9.35
C PRO A 8 -11.83 -3.98 -9.95
N ASP A 9 -11.37 -3.84 -11.18
CA ASP A 9 -10.49 -4.81 -11.82
C ASP A 9 -9.07 -4.68 -11.23
N LEU A 10 -8.72 -5.57 -10.30
CA LEU A 10 -7.46 -5.57 -9.56
C LEU A 10 -6.71 -6.87 -9.78
N ARG A 11 -5.38 -6.81 -9.96
CA ARG A 11 -4.57 -8.02 -10.02
C ARG A 11 -4.28 -8.49 -8.61
N VAL A 12 -4.78 -9.68 -8.30
CA VAL A 12 -4.59 -10.36 -7.03
C VAL A 12 -4.09 -11.79 -7.25
N PRO A 13 -3.26 -12.33 -6.35
CA PRO A 13 -2.85 -13.72 -6.43
C PRO A 13 -4.02 -14.65 -6.10
N GLU A 14 -3.98 -15.85 -6.67
CA GLU A 14 -4.95 -16.90 -6.38
C GLU A 14 -4.68 -17.53 -5.01
N GLN A 15 -5.73 -17.76 -4.24
CA GLN A 15 -5.64 -18.43 -2.94
C GLN A 15 -5.60 -19.95 -3.11
N LYS A 16 -4.67 -20.60 -2.40
CA LYS A 16 -4.33 -22.02 -2.59
C LYS A 16 -4.17 -22.80 -1.29
N THR A 17 -4.05 -22.13 -0.15
CA THR A 17 -3.59 -22.76 1.09
C THR A 17 -4.59 -22.54 2.22
N ALA A 18 -4.82 -23.55 3.06
CA ALA A 18 -5.73 -23.46 4.20
C ALA A 18 -5.02 -23.11 5.53
N SER A 19 -3.69 -23.21 5.58
CA SER A 19 -2.88 -22.94 6.77
C SER A 19 -1.58 -22.23 6.44
N LEU A 20 -1.03 -21.51 7.42
CA LEU A 20 0.30 -20.91 7.34
C LEU A 20 1.38 -21.94 7.75
N SER A 21 2.56 -21.87 7.13
CA SER A 21 3.66 -22.80 7.42
C SER A 21 4.45 -22.43 8.69
N PHE A 22 4.45 -21.15 9.06
CA PHE A 22 5.30 -20.58 10.09
C PHE A 22 4.60 -20.36 11.45
N CYS A 23 3.26 -20.38 11.48
CA CYS A 23 2.47 -20.33 12.70
C CYS A 23 1.06 -20.88 12.48
N ASP A 24 0.32 -21.14 13.56
CA ASP A 24 -1.10 -21.47 13.43
C ASP A 24 -1.89 -20.30 12.82
N THR A 25 -2.93 -20.61 12.06
CA THR A 25 -3.85 -19.63 11.43
C THR A 25 -4.83 -19.03 12.43
N THR A 26 -4.34 -18.61 13.61
CA THR A 26 -5.14 -17.92 14.62
C THR A 26 -4.57 -16.52 14.87
N PRO A 27 -5.42 -15.51 15.15
CA PRO A 27 -4.94 -14.16 15.46
C PRO A 27 -3.95 -14.11 16.64
N LYS A 28 -4.11 -15.01 17.61
CA LYS A 28 -3.23 -15.09 18.77
C LYS A 28 -1.85 -15.64 18.38
N ALA A 29 -1.79 -16.74 17.64
CA ALA A 29 -0.53 -17.32 17.19
C ALA A 29 0.22 -16.36 16.26
N PHE A 30 -0.48 -15.72 15.32
CA PHE A 30 0.12 -14.73 14.42
C PHE A 30 0.71 -13.55 15.19
N LYS A 31 0.00 -13.01 16.18
CA LYS A 31 0.53 -11.93 17.06
C LYS A 31 1.77 -12.37 17.84
N THR A 32 1.80 -13.61 18.32
CA THR A 32 2.98 -14.16 19.03
C THR A 32 4.17 -14.26 18.09
N TRP A 33 3.97 -14.79 16.89
CA TRP A 33 5.01 -14.90 15.87
C TRP A 33 5.59 -13.52 15.49
N ILE A 34 4.73 -12.52 15.23
CA ILE A 34 5.16 -11.13 14.94
C ILE A 34 6.05 -10.56 16.06
N LYS A 35 5.78 -10.88 17.33
CA LYS A 35 6.57 -10.41 18.48
C LYS A 35 7.93 -11.12 18.61
N GLN A 36 8.05 -12.32 18.06
CA GLN A 36 9.27 -13.14 18.11
C GLN A 36 10.23 -12.87 16.94
N LEU A 37 9.82 -12.02 15.98
CA LEU A 37 10.67 -11.66 14.85
C LEU A 37 12.01 -11.07 15.33
N PRO A 38 13.15 -11.51 14.76
CA PRO A 38 14.47 -11.04 15.17
C PRO A 38 14.74 -9.63 14.62
N MET A 39 14.11 -8.61 15.21
CA MET A 39 14.17 -7.22 14.74
C MET A 39 15.60 -6.63 14.71
N ALA A 40 16.55 -7.23 15.44
CA ALA A 40 17.96 -6.85 15.41
C ALA A 40 18.70 -7.34 14.13
N ASN A 41 18.16 -8.34 13.42
CA ASN A 41 18.74 -8.87 12.19
C ASN A 41 17.82 -8.56 11.00
N ILE A 42 18.04 -7.39 10.38
CA ILE A 42 17.24 -6.87 9.27
C ILE A 42 17.17 -7.85 8.08
N GLY A 43 18.27 -8.54 7.77
CA GLY A 43 18.31 -9.52 6.70
C GLY A 43 17.35 -10.69 6.97
N GLU A 44 17.42 -11.28 8.16
CA GLU A 44 16.59 -12.43 8.52
C GLU A 44 15.11 -12.06 8.68
N VAL A 45 14.79 -10.95 9.35
CA VAL A 45 13.40 -10.49 9.46
C VAL A 45 12.79 -10.16 8.09
N SER A 46 13.56 -9.55 7.17
CA SER A 46 13.07 -9.26 5.82
C SER A 46 12.72 -10.54 5.04
N ARG A 47 13.52 -11.60 5.20
CA ARG A 47 13.28 -12.92 4.61
C ARG A 47 12.02 -13.56 5.19
N GLN A 48 11.88 -13.57 6.52
CA GLN A 48 10.70 -14.14 7.18
C GLN A 48 9.41 -13.39 6.81
N LEU A 49 9.44 -12.05 6.80
CA LEU A 49 8.29 -11.24 6.37
C LEU A 49 7.94 -11.46 4.90
N TYR A 50 8.93 -11.64 4.02
CA TYR A 50 8.72 -11.89 2.60
C TYR A 50 7.99 -13.22 2.37
N HIS A 51 8.41 -14.30 3.03
CA HIS A 51 7.69 -15.58 2.96
C HIS A 51 6.29 -15.46 3.57
N ALA A 52 6.17 -14.82 4.74
CA ALA A 52 4.90 -14.70 5.44
C ALA A 52 3.84 -13.91 4.66
N ILE A 53 4.21 -12.79 4.01
CA ILE A 53 3.23 -12.00 3.24
C ILE A 53 2.77 -12.73 1.97
N ILE A 54 3.67 -13.51 1.34
CA ILE A 54 3.31 -14.34 0.19
C ILE A 54 2.35 -15.44 0.61
N GLU A 55 2.66 -16.18 1.68
CA GLU A 55 1.77 -17.23 2.20
C GLU A 55 0.42 -16.66 2.65
N LEU A 56 0.43 -15.52 3.34
CA LEU A 56 -0.80 -14.83 3.76
C LEU A 56 -1.70 -14.50 2.56
N ASN A 57 -1.13 -14.09 1.44
CA ASN A 57 -1.90 -13.81 0.22
C ASN A 57 -2.47 -15.08 -0.45
N HIS A 58 -1.85 -16.25 -0.24
CA HIS A 58 -2.37 -17.53 -0.74
C HIS A 58 -3.33 -18.21 0.24
N LEU A 59 -3.39 -17.75 1.50
CA LEU A 59 -4.24 -18.32 2.54
C LEU A 59 -5.72 -18.01 2.27
N PHE A 60 -6.59 -19.02 2.37
CA PHE A 60 -8.04 -18.83 2.47
C PHE A 60 -8.41 -18.25 3.84
N LEU A 61 -8.98 -17.05 3.86
CA LEU A 61 -9.28 -16.34 5.10
C LEU A 61 -10.47 -15.41 4.90
N ALA A 62 -11.30 -15.24 5.93
CA ALA A 62 -12.36 -14.24 5.91
C ALA A 62 -11.77 -12.82 5.82
N PRO A 63 -12.39 -11.88 5.09
CA PRO A 63 -11.83 -10.56 4.83
C PRO A 63 -11.47 -9.78 6.11
N GLN A 64 -12.27 -9.90 7.18
CA GLN A 64 -11.99 -9.25 8.47
C GLN A 64 -10.70 -9.76 9.12
N ASN A 65 -10.50 -11.08 9.12
CA ASN A 65 -9.28 -11.70 9.67
C ASN A 65 -8.07 -11.36 8.81
N ARG A 66 -8.24 -11.31 7.48
CA ARG A 66 -7.18 -10.88 6.55
C ARG A 66 -6.73 -9.47 6.86
N LEU A 67 -7.66 -8.52 6.99
CA LEU A 67 -7.31 -7.14 7.33
C LEU A 67 -6.54 -7.07 8.66
N GLN A 68 -6.97 -7.84 9.66
CA GLN A 68 -6.29 -7.89 10.96
C GLN A 68 -4.85 -8.40 10.84
N PHE A 69 -4.59 -9.44 10.05
CA PHE A 69 -3.22 -9.97 9.86
C PHE A 69 -2.35 -9.00 9.08
N LEU A 70 -2.92 -8.34 8.07
CA LEU A 70 -2.22 -7.33 7.27
C LEU A 70 -1.82 -6.11 8.09
N GLU A 71 -2.69 -5.59 8.97
CA GLU A 71 -2.34 -4.45 9.82
C GLU A 71 -1.23 -4.82 10.83
N LEU A 72 -1.20 -6.06 11.34
CA LEU A 72 -0.14 -6.53 12.23
C LEU A 72 1.23 -6.63 11.54
N ILE A 73 1.25 -7.12 10.29
CA ILE A 73 2.50 -7.27 9.53
C ILE A 73 2.95 -5.95 8.89
N ARG A 74 2.02 -5.03 8.60
CA ARG A 74 2.29 -3.73 7.97
C ARG A 74 3.35 -2.92 8.71
N GLU A 75 3.20 -2.76 10.02
CA GLU A 75 4.17 -2.00 10.83
C GLU A 75 5.59 -2.58 10.72
N LYS A 76 5.70 -3.91 10.71
CA LYS A 76 6.99 -4.60 10.61
C LYS A 76 7.58 -4.46 9.21
N ILE A 77 6.77 -4.57 8.17
CA ILE A 77 7.19 -4.35 6.78
C ILE A 77 7.67 -2.91 6.58
N HIS A 78 6.96 -1.92 7.13
CA HIS A 78 7.34 -0.51 7.05
C HIS A 78 8.67 -0.24 7.74
N PHE A 79 8.86 -0.76 8.96
CA PHE A 79 10.13 -0.68 9.68
C PHE A 79 11.27 -1.27 8.85
N VAL A 80 11.11 -2.50 8.36
CA VAL A 80 12.13 -3.18 7.56
C VAL A 80 12.41 -2.44 6.25
N CYS A 81 11.38 -1.94 5.56
CA CYS A 81 11.55 -1.12 4.35
C CYS A 81 12.33 0.17 4.63
N GLY A 82 12.11 0.79 5.78
CA GLY A 82 12.84 1.97 6.23
C GLY A 82 14.32 1.65 6.50
N GLU A 83 14.61 0.57 7.21
CA GLU A 83 15.99 0.12 7.47
C GLU A 83 16.71 -0.28 6.17
N LEU A 84 16.07 -1.05 5.30
CA LEU A 84 16.63 -1.43 4.00
C LEU A 84 16.89 -0.21 3.10
N SER A 85 16.11 0.87 3.24
CA SER A 85 16.27 2.09 2.44
C SER A 85 17.64 2.75 2.59
N ARG A 86 18.25 2.65 3.78
CA ARG A 86 19.57 3.21 4.06
C ARG A 86 20.69 2.53 3.27
N HIS A 87 20.45 1.34 2.72
CA HIS A 87 21.44 0.59 1.97
C HIS A 87 21.42 0.86 0.47
N TYR A 88 20.39 1.52 -0.07
CA TYR A 88 20.32 1.83 -1.51
C TYR A 88 20.00 3.31 -1.79
N LEU A 89 19.50 4.08 -0.84
CA LEU A 89 19.36 5.54 -0.97
C LEU A 89 20.68 6.25 -0.61
N GLY A 90 20.96 7.36 -1.28
CA GLY A 90 22.19 8.16 -1.08
C GLY A 90 23.43 7.59 -1.78
N LEU A 91 23.29 6.52 -2.55
CA LEU A 91 24.35 5.95 -3.38
C LEU A 91 24.33 6.52 -4.81
N ALA A 92 25.36 6.20 -5.58
CA ALA A 92 25.42 6.54 -7.00
C ALA A 92 24.19 5.99 -7.76
N VAL A 93 23.79 6.69 -8.82
CA VAL A 93 22.61 6.38 -9.66
C VAL A 93 22.65 4.93 -10.17
N ALA A 94 23.85 4.44 -10.52
CA ALA A 94 24.05 3.04 -10.86
C ALA A 94 24.27 2.21 -9.58
N LEU A 95 23.19 1.64 -9.05
CA LEU A 95 23.27 0.74 -7.90
C LEU A 95 24.02 -0.55 -8.24
N PRO A 96 25.00 -0.97 -7.41
CA PRO A 96 25.60 -2.29 -7.52
C PRO A 96 24.56 -3.40 -7.28
N GLU A 97 24.86 -4.61 -7.74
CA GLU A 97 23.90 -5.73 -7.76
C GLU A 97 23.30 -6.03 -6.38
N LYS A 98 24.11 -5.98 -5.32
CA LYS A 98 23.68 -6.22 -3.94
C LYS A 98 22.59 -5.22 -3.50
N GLN A 99 22.80 -3.94 -3.73
CA GLN A 99 21.87 -2.88 -3.35
C GLN A 99 20.60 -2.92 -4.20
N ARG A 100 20.72 -3.27 -5.49
CA ARG A 100 19.56 -3.52 -6.36
C ARG A 100 18.69 -4.67 -5.83
N LYS A 101 19.28 -5.76 -5.37
CA LYS A 101 18.55 -6.87 -4.74
C LYS A 101 17.81 -6.40 -3.48
N ILE A 102 18.42 -5.55 -2.66
CA ILE A 102 17.79 -5.00 -1.45
C ILE A 102 16.62 -4.07 -1.78
N ALA A 103 16.79 -3.21 -2.79
CA ALA A 103 15.72 -2.34 -3.29
C ALA A 103 14.54 -3.17 -3.83
N ASN A 104 14.82 -4.19 -4.64
CA ASN A 104 13.80 -5.09 -5.19
C ASN A 104 13.06 -5.88 -4.10
N LEU A 105 13.77 -6.35 -3.06
CA LEU A 105 13.13 -7.02 -1.93
C LEU A 105 12.13 -6.11 -1.24
N SER A 106 12.52 -4.87 -0.99
CA SER A 106 11.64 -3.89 -0.35
C SER A 106 10.44 -3.52 -1.23
N GLN A 107 10.66 -3.41 -2.54
CA GLN A 107 9.60 -3.22 -3.52
C GLN A 107 8.60 -4.38 -3.47
N ALA A 108 9.11 -5.61 -3.48
CA ALA A 108 8.29 -6.81 -3.49
C ALA A 108 7.48 -6.97 -2.19
N LEU A 109 8.07 -6.68 -1.03
CA LEU A 109 7.35 -6.67 0.25
C LEU A 109 6.12 -5.76 0.22
N GLN A 110 6.27 -4.53 -0.26
CA GLN A 110 5.16 -3.57 -0.35
C GLN A 110 4.13 -3.96 -1.42
N LEU A 111 4.57 -4.50 -2.56
CA LEU A 111 3.66 -4.99 -3.60
C LEU A 111 2.82 -6.18 -3.10
N HIS A 112 3.42 -7.12 -2.37
CA HIS A 112 2.69 -8.22 -1.75
C HIS A 112 1.75 -7.74 -0.66
N LEU A 113 2.16 -6.76 0.15
CA LEU A 113 1.30 -6.15 1.14
C LEU A 113 0.08 -5.45 0.48
N ALA A 114 0.31 -4.67 -0.58
CA ALA A 114 -0.74 -4.07 -1.38
C ALA A 114 -1.69 -5.14 -1.96
N SER A 115 -1.14 -6.26 -2.45
CA SER A 115 -1.92 -7.38 -3.00
C SER A 115 -2.83 -8.02 -1.95
N GLY A 116 -2.36 -8.12 -0.70
CA GLY A 116 -3.18 -8.60 0.42
C GLY A 116 -4.38 -7.68 0.70
N TYR A 117 -4.18 -6.36 0.67
CA TYR A 117 -5.30 -5.42 0.84
C TYR A 117 -6.27 -5.46 -0.35
N LYS A 118 -5.77 -5.64 -1.59
CA LYS A 118 -6.63 -5.83 -2.76
C LYS A 118 -7.50 -7.08 -2.65
N LEU A 119 -6.94 -8.20 -2.17
CA LEU A 119 -7.71 -9.41 -1.87
C LEU A 119 -8.82 -9.10 -0.85
N CYS A 120 -8.47 -8.41 0.23
CA CYS A 120 -9.43 -8.03 1.27
C CYS A 120 -10.61 -7.21 0.70
N ILE A 121 -10.36 -6.30 -0.25
CA ILE A 121 -11.41 -5.54 -0.95
C ILE A 121 -12.33 -6.48 -1.72
N LEU A 122 -11.78 -7.35 -2.56
CA LEU A 122 -12.58 -8.24 -3.41
C LEU A 122 -13.39 -9.25 -2.58
N GLU A 123 -12.74 -9.90 -1.60
CA GLU A 123 -13.40 -10.84 -0.68
C GLU A 123 -14.54 -10.17 0.10
N ALA A 124 -14.34 -8.94 0.58
CA ALA A 124 -15.36 -8.23 1.34
C ALA A 124 -16.57 -7.81 0.50
N LEU A 125 -16.37 -7.57 -0.79
CA LEU A 125 -17.47 -7.33 -1.72
C LEU A 125 -18.24 -8.63 -2.02
N ASP A 126 -17.57 -9.78 -2.00
CA ASP A 126 -18.16 -11.09 -2.31
C ASP A 126 -18.94 -11.70 -1.14
N ASP A 127 -18.45 -11.53 0.09
CA ASP A 127 -19.02 -12.16 1.28
C ASP A 127 -20.39 -11.60 1.68
N ASN A 128 -20.53 -10.27 1.74
CA ASN A 128 -21.69 -9.61 2.36
C ASN A 128 -22.09 -8.29 1.70
N GLY A 129 -21.47 -7.97 0.55
CA GLY A 129 -21.64 -6.71 -0.15
C GLY A 129 -21.00 -5.51 0.55
N LEU A 130 -20.98 -4.37 -0.15
CA LEU A 130 -20.29 -3.18 0.31
C LEU A 130 -20.92 -2.55 1.56
N ASP A 131 -22.25 -2.59 1.70
CA ASP A 131 -22.94 -1.84 2.77
C ASP A 131 -22.55 -2.33 4.16
N LYS A 132 -22.44 -3.65 4.34
CA LYS A 132 -22.00 -4.25 5.61
C LYS A 132 -20.51 -4.08 5.86
N ASN A 133 -19.71 -4.15 4.80
CA ASN A 133 -18.25 -4.12 4.88
C ASN A 133 -17.64 -2.74 4.57
N ARG A 134 -18.45 -1.67 4.59
CA ARG A 134 -18.05 -0.33 4.16
C ARG A 134 -16.76 0.16 4.79
N LYS A 135 -16.64 0.04 6.12
CA LYS A 135 -15.45 0.45 6.88
C LYS A 135 -14.22 -0.38 6.49
N LEU A 136 -14.38 -1.70 6.40
CA LEU A 136 -13.32 -2.63 6.03
C LEU A 136 -12.80 -2.34 4.62
N VAL A 137 -13.70 -2.20 3.65
CA VAL A 137 -13.34 -1.90 2.25
C VAL A 137 -12.65 -0.54 2.15
N THR A 138 -13.15 0.47 2.86
CA THR A 138 -12.53 1.81 2.89
C THR A 138 -11.11 1.73 3.42
N THR A 139 -10.90 1.09 4.58
CA THR A 139 -9.56 0.92 5.15
C THR A 139 -8.65 0.13 4.21
N ALA A 140 -9.13 -0.96 3.63
CA ALA A 140 -8.33 -1.76 2.70
C ALA A 140 -7.94 -0.98 1.44
N ILE A 141 -8.84 -0.16 0.86
CA ILE A 141 -8.52 0.73 -0.26
C ILE A 141 -7.47 1.76 0.16
N HIS A 142 -7.69 2.44 1.29
CA HIS A 142 -6.76 3.43 1.81
C HIS A 142 -5.34 2.85 1.96
N ARG A 143 -5.23 1.68 2.60
CA ARG A 143 -3.96 0.98 2.81
C ARG A 143 -3.33 0.52 1.50
N ALA A 144 -4.10 -0.12 0.62
CA ALA A 144 -3.61 -0.58 -0.69
C ALA A 144 -3.02 0.58 -1.50
N MET A 145 -3.70 1.72 -1.53
CA MET A 145 -3.25 2.92 -2.24
C MET A 145 -1.97 3.49 -1.62
N SER A 146 -1.90 3.58 -0.29
CA SER A 146 -0.69 4.04 0.41
C SER A 146 0.52 3.15 0.12
N GLU A 147 0.36 1.82 0.16
CA GLU A 147 1.45 0.89 -0.15
C GLU A 147 1.90 1.02 -1.61
N LEU A 148 0.97 1.11 -2.56
CA LEU A 148 1.30 1.34 -3.97
C LEU A 148 1.97 2.71 -4.17
N ALA A 149 1.55 3.75 -3.48
CA ALA A 149 2.17 5.07 -3.57
C ALA A 149 3.63 5.05 -3.09
N PHE A 150 3.95 4.31 -2.02
CA PHE A 150 5.35 4.10 -1.61
C PHE A 150 6.16 3.33 -2.67
N THR A 151 5.56 2.35 -3.35
CA THR A 151 6.23 1.62 -4.44
C THR A 151 6.56 2.54 -5.62
N VAL A 152 5.68 3.48 -5.95
CA VAL A 152 5.89 4.52 -6.97
C VAL A 152 6.96 5.52 -6.53
N LEU A 153 6.90 6.01 -5.30
CA LEU A 153 7.91 6.90 -4.72
C LEU A 153 9.30 6.28 -4.81
N ARG A 154 9.44 5.01 -4.41
CA ARG A 154 10.73 4.31 -4.45
C ARG A 154 11.25 4.17 -5.88
N SER A 155 10.40 3.82 -6.84
CA SER A 155 10.80 3.78 -8.26
C SER A 155 11.33 5.13 -8.73
N HIS A 156 10.68 6.24 -8.36
CA HIS A 156 11.17 7.59 -8.67
C HIS A 156 12.50 7.91 -7.98
N GLN A 157 12.68 7.55 -6.70
CA GLN A 157 13.96 7.72 -6.01
C GLN A 157 15.09 6.91 -6.67
N LEU A 158 14.77 5.76 -7.24
CA LEU A 158 15.73 4.92 -7.95
C LEU A 158 15.90 5.32 -9.43
N TYR A 159 15.22 6.38 -9.89
CA TYR A 159 15.18 6.82 -11.28
C TYR A 159 14.82 5.68 -12.25
N CYS A 160 13.93 4.80 -11.80
CA CYS A 160 13.43 3.64 -12.52
C CYS A 160 11.95 3.86 -12.87
N PRO A 161 11.42 3.17 -13.90
CA PRO A 161 9.99 3.19 -14.15
C PRO A 161 9.22 2.67 -12.93
N SER A 162 8.02 3.23 -12.70
CA SER A 162 7.08 2.72 -11.72
C SER A 162 6.71 1.26 -12.03
N PRO A 163 6.38 0.44 -11.03
CA PRO A 163 5.95 -0.94 -11.30
C PRO A 163 4.71 -0.95 -12.19
N ALA A 164 4.62 -1.98 -13.03
CA ALA A 164 3.51 -2.12 -13.96
C ALA A 164 2.17 -2.11 -13.22
N HIS A 165 1.20 -1.40 -13.77
CA HIS A 165 -0.18 -1.28 -13.27
C HIS A 165 -0.39 -0.55 -11.94
N SER A 166 0.64 -0.17 -11.17
CA SER A 166 0.44 0.50 -9.87
C SER A 166 -0.43 1.75 -9.97
N TRP A 167 -0.17 2.61 -10.96
CA TRP A 167 -1.00 3.81 -11.23
C TRP A 167 -2.43 3.47 -11.64
N LEU A 168 -2.59 2.51 -12.55
CA LEU A 168 -3.89 2.08 -13.05
C LEU A 168 -4.75 1.50 -11.92
N GLU A 169 -4.17 0.67 -11.06
CA GLU A 169 -4.86 0.08 -9.92
C GLU A 169 -5.24 1.13 -8.88
N CYS A 170 -4.37 2.10 -8.58
CA CYS A 170 -4.72 3.24 -7.74
C CYS A 170 -5.91 4.01 -8.31
N HIS A 171 -5.92 4.29 -9.62
CA HIS A 171 -7.03 4.99 -10.26
C HIS A 171 -8.33 4.18 -10.21
N ARG A 172 -8.28 2.87 -10.47
CA ARG A 172 -9.45 1.98 -10.38
C ARG A 172 -10.02 1.91 -8.97
N MET A 173 -9.15 1.80 -7.95
CA MET A 173 -9.58 1.81 -6.55
C MET A 173 -10.18 3.16 -6.15
N PHE A 174 -9.59 4.28 -6.58
CA PHE A 174 -10.15 5.61 -6.33
C PHE A 174 -11.50 5.82 -7.02
N GLN A 175 -11.62 5.43 -8.29
CA GLN A 175 -12.88 5.51 -9.04
C GLN A 175 -13.98 4.69 -8.36
N PHE A 176 -13.65 3.49 -7.89
CA PHE A 176 -14.55 2.67 -7.10
C PHE A 176 -14.96 3.35 -5.79
N ALA A 177 -14.00 3.88 -5.03
CA ALA A 177 -14.26 4.58 -3.78
C ALA A 177 -15.14 5.82 -3.99
N HIS A 178 -14.89 6.60 -5.03
CA HIS A 178 -15.65 7.80 -5.36
C HIS A 178 -17.10 7.48 -5.73
N ARG A 179 -17.32 6.50 -6.63
CA ARG A 179 -18.68 6.07 -7.03
C ARG A 179 -19.54 5.59 -5.88
N ASN A 180 -18.92 4.99 -4.86
CA ASN A 180 -19.63 4.44 -3.71
C ASN A 180 -19.59 5.36 -2.46
N SER A 181 -19.18 6.62 -2.61
CA SER A 181 -19.08 7.61 -1.51
C SER A 181 -18.16 7.17 -0.36
N LEU A 182 -17.12 6.39 -0.67
CA LEU A 182 -16.07 5.96 0.28
C LEU A 182 -14.87 6.90 0.28
N ALA A 183 -14.75 7.76 -0.74
CA ALA A 183 -13.58 8.60 -0.97
C ALA A 183 -13.26 9.52 0.21
N ASP A 184 -14.28 10.10 0.85
CA ASP A 184 -14.14 11.09 1.93
C ASP A 184 -14.24 10.50 3.33
N VAL A 185 -14.30 9.17 3.45
CA VAL A 185 -14.35 8.50 4.75
C VAL A 185 -12.97 8.58 5.40
N ILE A 186 -12.93 9.10 6.62
CA ILE A 186 -11.71 9.27 7.40
C ILE A 186 -11.21 7.91 7.88
N VAL A 187 -9.94 7.62 7.61
CA VAL A 187 -9.22 6.42 8.06
C VAL A 187 -8.01 6.87 8.87
N GLU A 188 -7.90 6.37 10.11
CA GLU A 188 -6.71 6.59 10.93
C GLU A 188 -5.50 5.85 10.35
N ASP A 189 -4.36 6.53 10.25
CA ASP A 189 -3.12 5.92 9.78
C ASP A 189 -1.94 6.47 10.60
N SER A 190 -1.35 5.61 11.43
CA SER A 190 -0.18 5.94 12.26
C SER A 190 1.10 6.14 11.45
N THR A 191 1.10 5.80 10.15
CA THR A 191 2.26 5.92 9.27
C THR A 191 2.40 7.30 8.63
N LEU A 192 1.35 8.13 8.72
CA LEU A 192 1.37 9.52 8.28
C LEU A 192 2.18 10.38 9.27
N LYS A 193 2.94 11.34 8.73
CA LYS A 193 3.83 12.19 9.55
C LYS A 193 3.18 13.50 9.93
N GLN A 194 2.36 14.07 9.06
CA GLN A 194 1.77 15.39 9.25
C GLN A 194 0.35 15.33 9.83
N LYS A 195 -0.38 14.23 9.56
CA LYS A 195 -1.76 14.03 10.01
C LYS A 195 -1.89 12.67 10.70
N ARG A 196 -2.89 12.51 11.57
CA ARG A 196 -3.20 11.20 12.22
C ARG A 196 -4.26 10.39 11.47
N ALA A 197 -4.99 11.05 10.58
CA ALA A 197 -6.01 10.43 9.77
C ALA A 197 -6.03 11.10 8.39
N SER A 198 -6.44 10.33 7.39
CA SER A 198 -6.60 10.83 6.02
C SER A 198 -7.73 10.06 5.34
N THR A 199 -8.21 10.59 4.25
CA THR A 199 -9.26 9.95 3.44
C THR A 199 -8.65 9.14 2.30
N VAL A 200 -9.46 8.29 1.66
CA VAL A 200 -9.04 7.60 0.43
C VAL A 200 -8.70 8.62 -0.67
N ALA A 201 -9.45 9.73 -0.74
CA ALA A 201 -9.16 10.83 -1.64
C ALA A 201 -7.82 11.49 -1.38
N ASP A 202 -7.45 11.70 -0.11
CA ASP A 202 -6.14 12.26 0.25
C ASP A 202 -5.00 11.35 -0.19
N SER A 203 -5.09 10.04 0.07
CA SER A 203 -4.08 9.08 -0.39
C SER A 203 -3.91 9.09 -1.91
N TYR A 204 -5.01 9.26 -2.65
CA TYR A 204 -4.95 9.40 -4.11
C TYR A 204 -4.30 10.72 -4.57
N LYS A 205 -4.75 11.85 -4.01
CA LYS A 205 -4.23 13.18 -4.32
C LYS A 205 -2.74 13.28 -4.03
N ARG A 206 -2.28 12.71 -2.92
CA ARG A 206 -0.86 12.65 -2.56
C ARG A 206 -0.03 11.95 -3.63
N LEU A 207 -0.53 10.84 -4.17
CA LEU A 207 0.12 10.12 -5.28
C LEU A 207 0.09 10.96 -6.58
N LEU A 208 -1.03 11.62 -6.90
CA LEU A 208 -1.11 12.52 -8.07
C LEU A 208 -0.14 13.70 -7.99
N LEU A 209 -0.02 14.33 -6.82
CA LEU A 209 0.93 15.42 -6.58
C LEU A 209 2.38 14.99 -6.84
N LEU A 210 2.74 13.76 -6.44
CA LEU A 210 4.04 13.18 -6.78
C LEU A 210 4.24 13.02 -8.29
N GLY A 211 3.19 12.64 -9.03
CA GLY A 211 3.23 12.61 -10.49
C GLY A 211 3.41 14.00 -11.14
N CYS A 212 2.82 15.04 -10.54
CA CYS A 212 2.93 16.43 -11.01
C CYS A 212 4.28 17.06 -10.70
N ALA A 213 4.98 16.60 -9.67
CA ALA A 213 6.19 17.22 -9.14
C ALA A 213 7.45 17.03 -10.00
N ARG A 214 7.33 16.50 -11.23
CA ARG A 214 8.45 16.16 -12.12
C ARG A 214 9.56 15.41 -11.37
N PRO A 215 9.27 14.19 -10.87
CA PRO A 215 10.13 13.50 -9.91
C PRO A 215 11.58 13.29 -10.40
N ASN A 216 11.79 13.24 -11.72
CA ASN A 216 13.12 13.11 -12.33
C ASN A 216 14.05 14.33 -12.13
N GLN A 217 13.51 15.47 -11.67
CA GLN A 217 14.29 16.69 -11.39
C GLN A 217 14.66 16.84 -9.91
N LEU A 218 14.12 15.97 -9.04
CA LEU A 218 14.33 16.02 -7.60
C LEU A 218 15.32 14.94 -7.17
N ARG A 219 16.14 15.24 -6.16
CA ARG A 219 17.01 14.26 -5.51
C ARG A 219 16.19 13.26 -4.70
N GLN A 220 16.79 12.11 -4.40
CA GLN A 220 16.14 11.03 -3.63
C GLN A 220 15.57 11.48 -2.28
N SER A 221 16.30 12.35 -1.56
CA SER A 221 15.87 12.91 -0.28
C SER A 221 14.77 13.96 -0.44
N GLU A 222 14.85 14.78 -1.49
CA GLU A 222 13.85 15.82 -1.82
C GLU A 222 12.53 15.19 -2.20
N LEU A 223 12.54 14.08 -2.94
CA LEU A 223 11.33 13.30 -3.25
C LEU A 223 10.60 12.82 -1.99
N LEU A 224 11.33 12.32 -1.00
CA LEU A 224 10.73 11.89 0.27
C LEU A 224 10.15 13.07 1.04
N GLN A 225 10.88 14.18 1.12
CA GLN A 225 10.42 15.41 1.78
C GLN A 225 9.17 15.99 1.11
N ALA A 226 9.17 16.09 -0.23
CA ALA A 226 8.03 16.54 -1.00
C ALA A 226 6.81 15.62 -0.76
N TYR A 227 7.02 14.30 -0.80
CA TYR A 227 5.95 13.34 -0.55
C TYR A 227 5.39 13.43 0.87
N ASP A 228 6.21 13.71 1.89
CA ASP A 228 5.76 13.96 3.26
C ASP A 228 4.94 15.27 3.36
N LEU A 229 5.36 16.34 2.65
CA LEU A 229 4.64 17.62 2.61
C LEU A 229 3.30 17.52 1.89
N PHE A 230 3.21 16.68 0.85
CA PHE A 230 1.97 16.46 0.11
C PHE A 230 0.82 15.97 0.99
N GLU A 231 1.09 15.32 2.14
CA GLU A 231 0.06 14.96 3.14
C GLU A 231 -0.76 16.17 3.60
N SER A 232 -0.12 17.34 3.73
CA SER A 232 -0.80 18.58 4.12
C SER A 232 -1.47 19.26 2.94
N TRP A 233 -0.87 19.17 1.75
CA TRP A 233 -1.38 19.84 0.55
C TRP A 233 -2.59 19.17 -0.08
N THR A 234 -2.93 17.93 0.31
CA THR A 234 -4.14 17.26 -0.21
C THR A 234 -5.42 18.05 0.05
N GLU A 235 -5.48 18.80 1.16
CA GLU A 235 -6.63 19.67 1.51
C GLU A 235 -6.77 20.87 0.58
N GLN A 236 -5.66 21.31 -0.03
CA GLN A 236 -5.62 22.43 -0.96
C GLN A 236 -5.90 22.01 -2.41
N THR A 237 -6.12 20.72 -2.66
CA THR A 237 -6.31 20.17 -4.00
C THR A 237 -7.66 19.51 -4.15
N GLN A 238 -8.22 19.59 -5.35
CA GLN A 238 -9.49 18.97 -5.69
C GLN A 238 -9.32 18.05 -6.90
N CYS A 239 -10.05 16.94 -6.91
CA CYS A 239 -10.13 16.05 -8.06
C CYS A 239 -11.60 16.03 -8.49
N GLY A 240 -11.86 16.42 -9.73
CA GLY A 240 -13.19 16.52 -10.31
C GLY A 240 -13.11 16.41 -11.82
N THR A 241 -14.22 16.07 -12.46
CA THR A 241 -14.30 15.90 -13.91
C THR A 241 -14.32 17.21 -14.68
N ASP A 242 -14.46 18.35 -13.99
CA ASP A 242 -14.75 19.64 -14.60
C ASP A 242 -14.15 20.78 -13.75
N ILE A 243 -12.86 20.67 -13.45
CA ILE A 243 -12.12 21.77 -12.83
C ILE A 243 -11.69 22.66 -14.01
N GLY A 244 -12.06 23.95 -14.00
CA GLY A 244 -11.77 24.88 -15.10
C GLY A 244 -10.27 25.05 -15.42
N GLY A 245 -9.92 25.92 -16.37
CA GLY A 245 -8.64 25.97 -17.11
C GLY A 245 -7.29 26.02 -16.37
N ASP A 246 -7.25 25.89 -15.05
CA ASP A 246 -6.06 25.75 -14.22
C ASP A 246 -5.89 24.29 -13.71
N THR A 247 -6.14 23.29 -14.58
CA THR A 247 -5.90 21.88 -14.25
C THR A 247 -4.50 21.42 -14.61
N LEU A 248 -3.95 20.54 -13.77
CA LEU A 248 -2.69 19.85 -14.01
C LEU A 248 -2.86 18.54 -14.80
N PHE A 249 -4.10 18.19 -15.20
CA PHE A 249 -4.47 17.06 -16.06
C PHE A 249 -5.77 17.33 -16.82
#